data_AF-A0A401FZY9-F1
#
_entry.id   AF-A0A401FZY9-F1
#
_cell.length_a   1.000
_cell.length_b   1.000
_cell.length_c   1.000
_cell.angle_alpha   90.00
_cell.angle_beta   90.00
_cell.angle_gamma   90.00
#
_symmetry.space_group_name_H-M   'P 1'
#
loop_
_entity.id
_entity.type
_entity.pdbx_description
1 polymer ?
#
loop_
_entity_poly.entity_id
_entity_poly.type
_entity_poly.pdbx_seq_one_letter_code
_entity_poly.pdbx_strand_id
1 'polypeptide(L)'
;MAETETPVRALTRIDDPTVEIRAWMVLHGLRVKDVSDHLGLSGHAPVSWWLKGQTTSARIENYFRSVGCPEKYLAALRSKRQEYLKCQKATSPR
;
A
#
# COMPACT_ATOMS: atom_id res chain seq x y z
N MET A 1 8.38 -42.62 16.25
CA MET A 1 7.30 -41.95 15.49
C MET A 1 7.63 -40.47 15.55
N ALA A 2 8.11 -39.89 14.45
CA ALA A 2 8.58 -38.51 14.43
C ALA A 2 7.43 -37.60 14.00
N GLU A 3 6.95 -36.78 14.93
CA GLU A 3 5.95 -35.75 14.66
C GLU A 3 6.63 -34.63 13.86
N THR A 4 6.35 -34.56 12.56
CA THR A 4 6.82 -33.48 11.69
C THR A 4 5.99 -32.24 11.97
N GLU A 5 6.51 -31.34 12.80
CA GLU A 5 6.00 -29.98 12.96
C GLU A 5 6.07 -29.26 11.62
N THR A 6 4.92 -29.11 10.96
CA THR A 6 4.81 -28.34 9.73
C THR A 6 4.95 -26.86 10.09
N PRO A 7 5.96 -26.13 9.60
CA PRO A 7 6.07 -24.71 9.88
C PRO A 7 4.98 -23.97 9.09
N VAL A 8 3.84 -23.70 9.75
CA VAL A 8 2.80 -22.75 9.31
C VAL A 8 3.28 -21.28 9.33
N ARG A 9 4.59 -21.06 9.13
CA ARG A 9 5.26 -19.76 9.24
C ARG A 9 5.33 -18.96 7.93
N ALA A 10 4.57 -19.34 6.91
CA ALA A 10 4.63 -18.72 5.59
C ALA A 10 3.29 -18.16 5.08
N LEU A 11 2.24 -18.12 5.90
CA LEU A 11 0.95 -17.58 5.49
C LEU A 11 0.55 -16.40 6.39
N THR A 12 0.42 -15.24 5.75
CA THR A 12 -0.10 -13.97 6.29
C THR A 12 0.83 -13.22 7.27
N ARG A 13 1.78 -12.45 6.73
CA ARG A 13 2.04 -11.15 7.35
C ARG A 13 0.77 -10.32 7.13
N ILE A 14 -0.13 -10.33 8.11
CA ILE A 14 -1.32 -9.47 8.14
C ILE A 14 -0.90 -7.99 8.22
N ASP A 15 0.36 -7.71 8.55
CA ASP A 15 1.02 -6.40 8.52
C ASP A 15 1.44 -5.92 7.11
N ASP A 16 0.77 -6.34 6.03
CA ASP A 16 0.99 -5.65 4.75
C ASP A 16 0.12 -4.37 4.71
N PRO A 17 0.73 -3.17 4.74
CA PRO A 17 -0.02 -1.92 4.80
C PRO A 17 -0.92 -1.71 3.58
N THR A 18 -0.63 -2.36 2.46
CA THR A 18 -1.49 -2.31 1.26
C THR A 18 -2.83 -2.98 1.53
N VAL A 19 -2.81 -4.11 2.23
CA VAL A 19 -4.00 -4.90 2.56
C VAL A 19 -4.84 -4.15 3.58
N GLU A 20 -4.22 -3.55 4.59
CA GLU A 20 -4.92 -2.77 5.61
C GLU A 20 -5.61 -1.53 5.02
N ILE A 21 -4.94 -0.77 4.14
CA ILE A 21 -5.56 0.38 3.47
C ILE A 21 -6.71 -0.07 2.59
N ARG A 22 -6.56 -1.18 1.86
CA ARG A 22 -7.65 -1.73 1.03
C ARG A 22 -8.84 -2.18 1.86
N ALA A 23 -8.61 -2.85 2.99
CA ALA A 23 -9.67 -3.24 3.91
C ALA A 23 -10.38 -2.01 4.47
N TRP A 24 -9.62 -0.99 4.90
CA TRP A 24 -10.17 0.29 5.36
C TRP A 24 -11.02 0.97 4.27
N MET A 25 -10.55 0.99 3.01
CA MET A 25 -11.30 1.53 1.88
C MET A 25 -12.65 0.81 1.70
N VAL A 26 -12.65 -0.53 1.74
CA VAL A 26 -13.87 -1.33 1.60
C VAL A 26 -14.86 -1.04 2.72
N LEU A 27 -14.37 -0.93 3.97
CA LEU A 27 -15.21 -0.59 5.13
C LEU A 27 -15.84 0.81 5.01
N HIS A 28 -15.21 1.73 4.29
CA HIS A 28 -15.71 3.09 4.05
C HIS A 28 -16.44 3.24 2.71
N GLY A 29 -16.67 2.14 1.97
CA GLY A 29 -17.33 2.17 0.67
C GLY A 29 -16.52 2.86 -0.43
N LEU A 30 -15.21 3.06 -0.24
CA LEU A 30 -14.34 3.72 -1.21
C LEU A 30 -13.75 2.67 -2.18
N ARG A 31 -13.91 2.89 -3.49
CA ARG A 31 -13.21 2.10 -4.51
C ARG A 31 -12.02 2.89 -5.04
N VAL A 32 -11.03 2.17 -5.57
CA VAL A 32 -9.86 2.77 -6.24
C VAL A 32 -10.28 3.71 -7.38
N LYS A 33 -11.37 3.37 -8.08
CA LYS A 33 -11.95 4.20 -9.13
C LYS A 33 -12.46 5.53 -8.57
N ASP A 34 -13.21 5.52 -7.47
CA ASP A 34 -13.76 6.74 -6.86
C ASP A 34 -12.64 7.67 -6.39
N VAL A 35 -11.58 7.12 -5.80
CA VAL A 35 -10.39 7.90 -5.40
C VAL A 35 -9.72 8.53 -6.63
N SER A 36 -9.63 7.80 -7.73
CA SER A 36 -9.02 8.31 -8.97
C SER A 36 -9.85 9.42 -9.59
N ASP A 37 -11.18 9.25 -9.60
CA ASP A 37 -12.15 10.22 -10.12
C ASP A 37 -12.13 11.51 -9.29
N HIS A 38 -12.18 11.39 -7.97
CA HIS A 38 -12.13 12.52 -7.04
C HIS A 38 -10.81 13.32 -7.15
N LEU A 39 -9.72 12.65 -7.54
CA LEU A 39 -8.42 13.30 -7.75
C LEU A 39 -8.18 13.73 -9.20
N GLY A 40 -9.14 13.51 -10.11
CA GLY A 40 -8.98 13.83 -11.53
C GLY A 40 -7.79 13.12 -12.18
N LEU A 41 -7.50 11.88 -11.77
CA LEU A 41 -6.41 11.08 -12.31
C LEU A 41 -6.90 10.24 -13.49
N SER A 42 -6.07 10.16 -14.54
CA SER A 42 -6.36 9.33 -15.71
C SER A 42 -6.22 7.85 -15.39
N GLY A 43 -7.31 7.25 -14.88
CA GLY A 43 -7.42 5.82 -14.60
C GLY A 43 -7.01 5.39 -13.19
N HIS A 44 -7.11 4.09 -12.93
CA HIS A 44 -6.93 3.48 -11.61
C HIS A 44 -5.47 3.08 -11.29
N ALA A 45 -4.59 3.12 -12.29
CA ALA A 45 -3.19 2.70 -12.17
C ALA A 45 -2.40 3.54 -11.16
N PRO A 46 -2.47 4.90 -11.15
CA PRO A 46 -1.69 5.71 -10.21
C PRO A 46 -2.03 5.40 -8.75
N VAL A 47 -3.32 5.25 -8.42
CA VAL A 47 -3.76 4.89 -7.07
C VAL A 47 -3.35 3.46 -6.72
N SER A 48 -3.45 2.51 -7.66
CA SER A 48 -3.00 1.14 -7.43
C SER A 48 -1.49 1.03 -7.20
N TRP A 49 -0.68 1.76 -7.97
CA TRP A 49 0.77 1.82 -7.76
C TRP A 49 1.13 2.50 -6.45
N TRP A 50 0.39 3.53 -6.06
CA TRP A 50 0.59 4.21 -4.78
C TRP A 50 0.30 3.26 -3.62
N LEU A 51 -0.82 2.54 -3.67
CA LEU A 51 -1.17 1.51 -2.69
C LEU A 51 -0.12 0.40 -2.62
N LYS A 52 0.51 0.04 -3.73
CA LYS A 52 1.61 -0.94 -3.76
C LYS A 52 2.95 -0.39 -3.26
N GLY A 53 3.04 0.92 -3.00
CA GLY A 53 4.28 1.61 -2.64
C GLY A 53 5.26 1.78 -3.81
N GLN A 54 4.80 1.62 -5.05
CA GLN A 54 5.63 1.77 -6.26
C GLN A 54 5.77 3.22 -6.74
N THR A 55 4.84 4.09 -6.34
CA THR A 55 4.89 5.52 -6.66
C THR A 55 4.58 6.37 -5.44
N THR A 56 5.10 7.60 -5.43
CA THR A 56 4.82 8.61 -4.43
C THR A 56 3.86 9.64 -5.02
N SER A 57 2.82 9.98 -4.27
CA SER A 57 1.92 11.07 -4.63
C SER A 57 1.39 11.72 -3.36
N ALA A 58 1.82 12.96 -3.12
CA ALA A 58 1.34 13.75 -1.99
C ALA A 58 -0.17 14.02 -2.11
N ARG A 59 -0.68 14.11 -3.35
CA ARG A 59 -2.10 14.35 -3.62
C ARG A 59 -2.96 13.16 -3.19
N ILE A 60 -2.53 11.94 -3.50
CA ILE A 60 -3.22 10.71 -3.06
C ILE A 60 -3.12 10.56 -1.53
N GLU A 61 -1.94 10.82 -0.95
CA GLU A 61 -1.73 10.72 0.50
C GLU A 61 -2.58 11.73 1.28
N ASN A 62 -2.62 12.99 0.85
CA ASN A 62 -3.45 14.03 1.45
C ASN A 62 -4.94 13.72 1.33
N TYR A 63 -5.37 13.12 0.21
CA TYR A 63 -6.74 12.64 0.08
C TYR A 63 -7.08 11.60 1.15
N PHE A 64 -6.28 10.54 1.28
CA PHE A 64 -6.49 9.51 2.29
C PHE A 64 -6.46 10.08 3.72
N ARG A 65 -5.57 11.03 4.00
CA ARG A 65 -5.54 11.73 5.29
C ARG A 65 -6.81 12.56 5.52
N SER A 66 -7.30 13.25 4.49
CA SER A 66 -8.52 14.07 4.55
C SER A 66 -9.79 13.24 4.76
N VAL A 67 -9.85 12.02 4.22
CA VAL A 67 -10.98 11.09 4.44
C VAL A 67 -10.87 10.30 5.75
N GLY A 68 -9.86 10.58 6.58
CA GLY A 68 -9.70 9.96 7.89
C GLY A 68 -9.02 8.59 7.88
N CYS A 69 -8.20 8.28 6.86
CA CYS A 69 -7.42 7.05 6.85
C CYS A 69 -6.41 7.05 8.03
N PRO A 70 -6.39 6.00 8.87
CA PRO A 70 -5.51 5.93 10.03
C PRO A 70 -4.04 6.15 9.67
N GLU A 71 -3.38 7.05 10.39
CA GLU A 71 -2.00 7.42 10.09
C GLU A 71 -1.02 6.24 10.20
N LYS A 72 -1.33 5.24 11.03
CA LYS A 72 -0.55 3.98 11.13
C LYS A 72 -0.38 3.30 9.77
N TYR A 73 -1.43 3.24 8.95
CA TYR A 73 -1.40 2.59 7.65
C TYR A 73 -0.59 3.41 6.65
N LEU A 74 -0.78 4.74 6.67
CA LEU A 74 -0.04 5.68 5.84
C LEU A 74 1.47 5.69 6.19
N ALA A 75 1.80 5.60 7.47
CA ALA A 75 3.18 5.52 7.96
C ALA A 75 3.86 4.21 7.52
N ALA A 76 3.19 3.07 7.69
CA ALA A 76 3.70 1.78 7.25
C ALA A 76 3.92 1.74 5.71
N LEU A 77 3.02 2.35 4.93
CA LEU A 77 3.21 2.49 3.48
C LEU A 77 4.42 3.37 3.13
N ARG A 78 4.69 4.43 3.90
CA ARG A 78 5.87 5.29 3.73
C ARG A 78 7.17 4.53 3.99
N SER A 79 7.21 3.70 5.04
CA SER A 79 8.37 2.84 5.33
C SER A 79 8.66 1.88 4.19
N LYS A 80 7.63 1.20 3.65
CA LYS A 80 7.75 0.28 2.50
C LYS A 80 8.24 1.01 1.24
N ARG A 81 7.78 2.24 1.01
CA ARG A 81 8.22 3.09 -0.11
C ARG A 81 9.71 3.44 -0.02
N GLN A 82 10.22 3.78 1.17
CA GLN A 82 11.64 4.08 1.34
C GLN A 82 12.53 2.89 1.01
N GLU A 83 12.10 1.68 1.35
CA GLU A 83 12.81 0.44 0.99
C GLU A 83 12.85 0.23 -0.53
N TYR A 84 11.71 0.43 -1.22
CA TYR A 84 11.65 0.30 -2.68
C TYR A 84 12.55 1.32 -3.40
N LEU A 85 12.57 2.58 -2.92
CA LEU A 85 13.45 3.62 -3.45
C LEU A 85 14.94 3.30 -3.23
N LYS A 86 15.30 2.67 -2.11
CA LYS A 86 16.67 2.18 -1.88
C LYS A 86 17.04 1.08 -2.89
N CYS A 87 16.14 0.14 -3.15
CA CYS A 87 16.38 -0.92 -4.14
C CYS A 87 16.53 -0.38 -5.56
N GLN A 88 15.67 0.55 -6.02
CA GLN A 88 15.78 1.12 -7.37
C GLN A 88 17.13 1.82 -7.62
N LYS A 89 17.65 2.55 -6.63
CA LYS A 89 18.96 3.20 -6.75
C LYS A 89 20.11 2.19 -6.91
N ALA A 90 19.95 0.97 -6.40
CA ALA A 90 20.97 -0.07 -6.48
C ALA A 90 20.99 -0.80 -7.83
N THR A 91 19.89 -0.80 -8.59
CA THR A 91 19.74 -1.61 -9.82
C THR A 91 19.99 -0.84 -11.12
N SER A 92 20.37 0.43 -11.05
CA SER A 92 20.72 1.23 -12.23
C SER A 92 22.24 1.45 -12.30
N PRO A 93 23.03 0.45 -12.78
CA PRO A 93 24.41 0.72 -13.16
C PRO A 93 24.37 1.68 -14.35
N ARG A 94 25.02 2.84 -14.19
CA ARG A 94 25.28 3.76 -15.30
C ARG A 94 26.24 3.14 -16.30
#